data_AF-A0A6M1SDM5-F1
#
_entry.id   AF-A0A6M1SDM5-F1
#
_cell.length_a   1.000
_cell.length_b   1.000
_cell.length_c   1.000
_cell.angle_alpha   90.00
_cell.angle_beta   90.00
_cell.angle_gamma   90.00
#
_symmetry.space_group_name_H-M   'P 1'
#
loop_
_entity.id
_entity.type
_entity.pdbx_description
1 polymer ?
#
loop_
_entity_poly.entity_id
_entity_poly.type
_entity_poly.pdbx_seq_one_letter_code
_entity_poly.pdbx_strand_id
1 'polypeptide(L)'
;MADTYRAWLRGVQTWQDIAVIDLRDVDGIGKRLQVAGLKSLGEIDKMDGSDLLKLEGIGVGVLRRVRGIIRTCKAAERQRKQAVSPAGLRQHRVFPS
;
A
#
# COMPACT_ATOMS: atom_id res chain seq x y z
N MET A 1 5.94 15.96 -2.49
CA MET A 1 5.05 14.99 -3.19
C MET A 1 4.72 13.84 -2.22
N ALA A 2 3.96 14.12 -1.16
CA ALA A 2 3.73 13.19 -0.02
C ALA A 2 2.25 12.98 0.33
N ASP A 3 1.33 13.68 -0.34
CA ASP A 3 -0.11 13.69 0.03
C ASP A 3 -0.96 12.60 -0.65
N THR A 4 -0.52 12.05 -1.78
CA THR A 4 -1.33 11.09 -2.55
C THR A 4 -1.51 9.74 -1.84
N TYR A 5 -0.48 9.22 -1.18
CA TYR A 5 -0.54 7.92 -0.51
C TYR A 5 -1.43 7.92 0.74
N ARG A 6 -1.46 9.05 1.47
CA ARG A 6 -2.34 9.20 2.65
C ARG A 6 -3.81 9.28 2.26
N ALA A 7 -4.12 9.84 1.09
CA ALA A 7 -5.48 9.92 0.56
C ALA A 7 -6.02 8.53 0.18
N TRP A 8 -5.20 7.65 -0.41
CA TRP A 8 -5.62 6.27 -0.76
C TRP A 8 -6.08 5.45 0.44
N LEU A 9 -5.45 5.64 1.60
CA LEU A 9 -5.85 4.94 2.82
C LEU A 9 -7.05 5.60 3.53
N ARG A 10 -7.49 6.83 3.19
CA ARG A 10 -8.62 7.46 3.91
C ARG A 10 -9.98 6.81 3.64
N GLY A 11 -10.16 6.22 2.45
CA GLY A 11 -11.40 5.53 2.07
C GLY A 11 -11.33 4.00 2.16
N VAL A 12 -10.13 3.41 2.27
CA VAL A 12 -9.92 1.97 2.19
C VAL A 12 -9.39 1.43 3.53
N GLN A 13 -10.07 0.42 4.07
CA GLN A 13 -9.77 -0.14 5.40
C GLN A 13 -8.45 -0.92 5.42
N THR A 14 -8.07 -1.54 4.29
CA THR A 14 -6.79 -2.21 4.12
C THR A 14 -6.10 -1.85 2.81
N TRP A 15 -4.77 -1.87 2.77
CA TRP A 15 -4.05 -1.57 1.53
C TRP A 15 -4.31 -2.57 0.39
N GLN A 16 -4.80 -3.78 0.71
CA GLN A 16 -5.05 -4.86 -0.26
C GLN A 16 -6.22 -4.54 -1.18
N ASP A 17 -7.21 -3.81 -0.68
CA ASP A 17 -8.44 -3.45 -1.40
C ASP A 17 -8.28 -2.20 -2.28
N ILE A 18 -7.09 -1.58 -2.26
CA ILE A 18 -6.81 -0.41 -3.11
C ILE A 18 -6.87 -0.84 -4.57
N ALA A 19 -7.81 -0.26 -5.31
CA ALA A 19 -7.94 -0.51 -6.74
C ALA A 19 -6.74 0.08 -7.50
N VAL A 20 -6.24 -0.66 -8.50
CA VAL A 20 -5.07 -0.20 -9.27
C VAL A 20 -5.36 1.07 -10.07
N ILE A 21 -6.62 1.31 -10.44
CA ILE A 21 -7.06 2.52 -11.15
C ILE A 21 -6.94 3.78 -10.29
N ASP A 22 -7.06 3.63 -8.97
CA ASP A 22 -6.95 4.74 -8.02
C ASP A 22 -5.50 5.15 -7.78
N LEU A 23 -4.54 4.36 -8.30
CA LEU A 23 -3.13 4.74 -8.35
C LEU A 23 -2.96 5.91 -9.32
N ARG A 24 -3.12 7.13 -8.79
CA ARG A 24 -2.74 8.38 -9.43
C ARG A 24 -1.21 8.51 -9.46
N ASP A 25 -0.57 7.70 -10.30
CA ASP A 25 0.86 7.78 -10.59
C ASP A 25 1.08 8.57 -11.88
N VAL A 26 2.14 9.38 -11.89
CA VAL A 26 2.52 10.29 -12.98
C VAL A 26 2.80 9.53 -14.28
N ASP A 27 3.25 8.28 -14.16
CA ASP A 27 3.67 7.43 -15.28
C ASP A 27 2.54 6.54 -15.84
N GLY A 28 1.30 6.70 -15.36
CA GLY A 28 0.14 5.95 -15.86
C GLY A 28 0.15 4.47 -15.49
N ILE A 29 0.86 4.10 -14.41
CA ILE A 29 1.00 2.71 -13.96
C ILE A 29 -0.35 2.08 -13.62
N GLY A 30 -1.26 2.82 -12.98
CA GLY A 30 -2.61 2.32 -12.68
C GLY A 30 -3.36 1.85 -13.93
N LYS A 31 -3.25 2.60 -15.04
CA LYS A 31 -3.86 2.23 -16.32
C LYS A 31 -3.21 0.99 -16.93
N ARG A 32 -1.88 0.87 -16.84
CA ARG A 32 -1.16 -0.33 -17.35
C ARG A 32 -1.54 -1.59 -16.58
N LEU A 33 -1.65 -1.50 -15.26
CA LEU A 33 -2.10 -2.60 -14.41
C LEU A 33 -3.55 -2.99 -14.73
N GLN A 34 -4.41 -2.01 -14.96
CA GLN A 34 -5.80 -2.25 -15.35
C GLN A 34 -5.89 -2.95 -16.72
N VAL A 35 -5.11 -2.52 -17.71
CA VAL A 35 -5.03 -3.17 -19.04
C VAL A 35 -4.49 -4.59 -18.93
N ALA A 36 -3.53 -4.82 -18.03
CA ALA A 36 -3.01 -6.15 -17.70
C ALA A 36 -4.01 -7.03 -16.93
N GLY A 37 -5.23 -6.55 -16.66
CA GLY A 37 -6.30 -7.32 -16.01
C GLY A 37 -6.25 -7.34 -14.47
N LEU A 38 -5.33 -6.60 -13.87
CA LEU A 38 -5.18 -6.51 -12.42
C LEU A 38 -6.18 -5.51 -11.86
N LYS A 39 -6.86 -5.85 -10.76
CA LYS A 39 -7.91 -5.02 -10.16
C LYS A 39 -7.44 -4.33 -8.89
N SER A 40 -6.68 -5.03 -8.04
CA SER A 40 -6.22 -4.50 -6.76
C SER A 40 -4.74 -4.73 -6.47
N LEU A 41 -4.18 -3.95 -5.54
CA LEU A 41 -2.82 -4.15 -5.04
C LEU A 41 -2.64 -5.52 -4.35
N GLY A 42 -3.69 -6.04 -3.73
CA GLY A 42 -3.67 -7.35 -3.07
C GLY A 42 -3.51 -8.51 -4.06
N GLU A 43 -4.10 -8.42 -5.25
CA GLU A 43 -3.89 -9.42 -6.32
C GLU A 43 -2.42 -9.42 -6.75
N ILE A 44 -1.82 -8.25 -6.90
CA ILE A 44 -0.43 -8.09 -7.32
C ILE A 44 0.55 -8.63 -6.28
N ASP A 45 0.29 -8.43 -4.98
CA ASP A 45 1.15 -8.94 -3.90
C ASP A 45 1.10 -10.48 -3.80
N LYS A 46 -0.02 -11.11 -4.20
CA LYS A 46 -0.19 -12.57 -4.20
C LYS A 46 0.45 -13.24 -5.41
N MET A 47 0.54 -12.54 -6.54
CA MET A 47 1.13 -13.08 -7.75
C MET A 47 2.66 -13.11 -7.68
N ASP A 48 3.24 -14.14 -8.26
CA ASP A 48 4.69 -14.22 -8.37
C ASP A 48 5.22 -13.17 -9.35
N GLY A 49 6.43 -12.66 -9.09
CA GLY A 49 7.02 -11.62 -9.94
C GLY A 49 7.19 -12.09 -11.38
N SER A 50 7.47 -13.39 -11.54
CA SER A 50 7.63 -14.06 -12.84
C SER A 50 6.33 -14.06 -13.65
N ASP A 51 5.18 -14.23 -13.00
CA ASP A 51 3.88 -14.26 -13.68
C ASP A 51 3.39 -12.86 -14.03
N LEU A 52 3.65 -11.88 -13.17
CA LEU A 52 3.37 -10.48 -13.48
C LEU A 52 4.17 -9.98 -14.70
N LEU A 53 5.41 -10.45 -14.88
CA LEU A 53 6.23 -10.09 -16.03
C LEU A 53 5.78 -10.73 -17.35
N LYS A 54 4.94 -11.77 -17.31
CA LYS A 54 4.33 -12.37 -18.51
C LYS A 54 3.16 -11.52 -19.02
N LEU A 55 2.63 -10.61 -18.21
CA LEU A 55 1.52 -9.75 -18.59
C LEU A 55 1.99 -8.62 -19.51
N GLU A 56 1.23 -8.41 -20.57
CA GLU A 56 1.52 -7.38 -21.57
C GLU A 56 1.54 -5.98 -20.93
N GLY A 57 2.61 -5.21 -21.17
CA GLY A 57 2.79 -3.88 -20.60
C GLY A 57 3.36 -3.83 -19.18
N ILE A 58 3.61 -4.97 -18.53
CA ILE A 58 4.28 -5.06 -17.22
C ILE A 58 5.77 -5.41 -17.40
N GLY A 59 6.61 -4.37 -17.39
CA GLY A 59 8.06 -4.53 -17.35
C GLY A 59 8.62 -4.56 -15.92
N VAL A 60 9.91 -4.93 -15.79
CA VAL A 60 10.65 -4.92 -14.50
C VAL A 60 10.57 -3.57 -13.79
N GLY A 61 10.62 -2.46 -14.55
CA GLY A 61 10.49 -1.11 -14.00
C GLY A 61 9.12 -0.86 -13.36
N VAL A 62 8.03 -1.30 -14.01
CA VAL A 62 6.66 -1.20 -13.50
C VAL A 62 6.53 -2.03 -12.23
N LEU A 63 6.97 -3.29 -12.27
CA LEU A 63 6.91 -4.20 -11.13
C LEU A 63 7.65 -3.64 -9.90
N ARG A 64 8.86 -3.10 -10.09
CA ARG A 64 9.66 -2.52 -9.00
C ARG A 64 8.95 -1.33 -8.35
N ARG A 65 8.28 -0.51 -9.15
CA ARG A 65 7.55 0.67 -8.67
C ARG A 65 6.29 0.29 -7.91
N VAL A 66 5.51 -0.65 -8.44
CA VAL A 66 4.31 -1.18 -7.78
C VAL A 66 4.65 -1.84 -6.44
N ARG A 67 5.73 -2.65 -6.39
CA ARG A 67 6.24 -3.19 -5.11
C ARG A 67 6.71 -2.09 -4.15
N GLY A 68 7.24 -0.98 -4.68
CA GLY A 68 7.53 0.22 -3.89
C GLY A 68 6.26 0.83 -3.27
N ILE A 69 5.22 1.01 -4.07
CA ILE A 69 3.91 1.52 -3.64
C ILE A 69 3.32 0.62 -2.55
N ILE A 70 3.29 -0.70 -2.77
CA ILE A 70 2.79 -1.68 -1.79
C ILE A 70 3.54 -1.57 -0.46
N ARG A 71 4.88 -1.45 -0.49
CA ARG A 71 5.68 -1.26 0.74
C ARG A 71 5.32 0.03 1.47
N THR A 72 5.14 1.13 0.75
CA THR A 72 4.71 2.41 1.34
C THR A 72 3.32 2.29 1.95
N CYS A 73 2.37 1.63 1.28
CA CYS A 73 1.03 1.40 1.81
C CYS A 73 1.04 0.52 3.06
N LYS A 74 1.79 -0.59 3.05
CA LYS A 74 2.00 -1.45 4.23
C LYS A 74 2.59 -0.67 5.41
N ALA A 75 3.60 0.18 5.16
CA ALA A 75 4.20 1.01 6.19
C ALA A 75 3.23 2.06 6.76
N ALA A 76 2.47 2.73 5.90
CA ALA A 76 1.47 3.72 6.32
C ALA A 76 0.31 3.09 7.09
N GLU A 77 -0.16 1.90 6.71
CA GLU A 77 -1.16 1.15 7.48
C GLU A 77 -0.62 0.74 8.86
N ARG A 78 0.63 0.24 8.93
CA ARG A 78 1.29 -0.07 10.21
C ARG A 78 1.41 1.15 11.11
N GLN A 79 1.80 2.30 10.55
CA GLN A 79 1.87 3.56 11.30
C GLN A 79 0.50 3.99 11.82
N ARG A 80 -0.58 3.82 11.06
CA ARG A 80 -1.95 4.08 11.56
C ARG A 80 -2.33 3.15 12.70
N LYS A 81 -2.09 1.84 12.55
CA LYS A 81 -2.36 0.86 13.61
C LYS A 81 -1.58 1.20 14.89
N GLN A 82 -0.31 1.61 14.76
CA GLN A 82 0.51 2.03 15.89
C GLN A 82 0.09 3.38 16.49
N ALA A 83 -0.38 4.34 15.68
CA ALA A 83 -0.90 5.62 16.17
C ALA A 83 -2.24 5.47 16.92
N VAL A 84 -3.02 4.43 16.58
CA VAL A 84 -4.27 4.08 17.28
C VAL A 84 -4.00 3.23 18.54
N SER A 85 -2.82 2.61 18.68
CA SER A 85 -2.40 2.03 19.97
C SER A 85 -2.03 3.16 20.93
N PRO A 86 -2.81 3.38 22.01
CA PRO A 86 -2.44 4.38 22.99
C PRO A 86 -1.21 3.88 23.72
N ALA A 87 -0.08 4.56 23.50
CA ALA A 87 1.03 4.62 24.44
C ALA A 87 0.57 5.37 25.71
N GLY A 88 -0.44 4.83 26.41
CA GLY A 88 -1.22 5.51 27.43
C GLY A 88 -1.43 4.73 28.72
N LEU A 89 -0.65 3.67 28.97
CA LEU A 89 -0.50 3.08 30.31
C LEU A 89 0.92 3.35 30.80
N ARG A 90 1.27 4.63 30.97
CA ARG A 90 2.24 5.00 32.00
C ARG A 90 1.56 4.65 33.32
N GLN A 91 1.79 3.42 33.79
CA GLN A 91 1.39 3.03 35.13
C GLN A 91 1.97 4.07 36.09
N HIS A 92 1.09 4.81 36.76
CA HIS A 92 1.45 5.64 37.90
C HIS A 92 2.20 4.75 38.89
N ARG A 93 3.52 4.92 38.98
CA ARG A 93 4.31 4.38 40.09
C ARG A 93 3.83 5.12 41.34
N VAL A 94 2.91 4.50 42.08
CA VAL A 94 2.60 4.91 43.44
C VAL A 94 3.77 4.46 44.30
N PHE A 95 4.55 5.40 44.81
CA PHE A 95 5.54 5.15 45.86
C PHE A 95 4.78 4.96 47.18
N PRO A 96 4.95 3.85 47.93
CA PRO A 96 4.46 3.78 49.29
C PRO A 96 5.36 4.63 50.20
N SER A 97 4.74 5.37 51.12
CA SER A 97 5.37 6.18 52.17
C SER A 97 5.81 5.34 53.36
#